data_AF-A0A1H1ELI4-F1
#
_entry.id   AF-A0A1H1ELI4-F1
#
_cell.length_a   1.000
_cell.length_b   1.000
_cell.length_c   1.000
_cell.angle_alpha   90.00
_cell.angle_beta   90.00
_cell.angle_gamma   90.00
#
_symmetry.space_group_name_H-M   'P 1'
#
loop_
_entity.id
_entity.type
_entity.pdbx_description
1 polymer ?
#
loop_
_entity_poly.entity_id
_entity_poly.type
_entity_poly.pdbx_seq_one_letter_code
_entity_poly.pdbx_strand_id
1 'polypeptide(L)'
;MNAPSDGGSGYSVRPEEVTKLGKKAEELGSRVVNLVRATAEESTAAAQAHQDWAFAGPLESLQRSCEHNIEGFGRWADDMGDRLAAAARNYEKTDDWALEKLRGTGV
;
A
#
# COMPACT_ATOMS: atom_id res chain seq x y z
N MET A 1 26.46 -38.29 -21.84
CA MET A 1 25.73 -37.87 -20.63
C MET A 1 25.55 -36.37 -20.73
N ASN A 2 24.39 -35.93 -21.17
CA ASN A 2 24.07 -34.50 -21.19
C ASN A 2 23.56 -34.15 -19.79
N ALA A 3 24.25 -33.22 -19.13
CA ALA A 3 23.73 -32.59 -17.92
C ALA A 3 22.46 -31.80 -18.30
N PRO A 4 21.37 -31.89 -17.53
CA PRO A 4 20.27 -30.94 -17.69
C PRO A 4 20.78 -29.56 -17.25
N SER A 5 20.73 -28.61 -18.20
CA SER A 5 21.07 -27.22 -17.98
C SER A 5 20.11 -26.55 -16.99
N ASP A 6 20.66 -25.70 -16.13
CA ASP A 6 20.05 -24.55 -15.48
C ASP A 6 18.68 -24.14 -16.06
N GLY A 7 17.61 -24.58 -15.40
CA GLY A 7 16.24 -24.32 -15.81
C GLY A 7 15.49 -23.58 -14.72
N GLY A 8 15.76 -22.28 -14.60
CA GLY A 8 14.90 -21.27 -13.96
C GLY A 8 14.52 -21.54 -12.51
N SER A 9 15.25 -20.93 -11.57
CA SER A 9 14.66 -20.52 -10.29
C SER A 9 13.59 -19.46 -10.58
N GLY A 10 12.44 -19.93 -11.05
CA GLY A 10 11.26 -19.10 -11.21
C GLY A 10 10.89 -18.62 -9.83
N TYR A 11 10.94 -17.31 -9.63
CA TYR A 11 10.24 -16.67 -8.52
C TYR A 11 8.76 -17.08 -8.64
N SER A 12 8.38 -18.13 -7.92
CA SER A 12 6.99 -18.52 -7.70
C SER A 12 6.37 -17.38 -6.91
N VAL A 13 5.80 -16.40 -7.60
CA VAL A 13 5.00 -15.36 -6.96
C VAL A 13 3.76 -16.06 -6.46
N ARG A 14 3.62 -16.18 -5.13
CA ARG A 14 2.46 -16.78 -4.49
C ARG A 14 1.39 -15.69 -4.36
N PRO A 15 0.28 -15.73 -5.12
CA PRO A 15 -0.73 -14.67 -5.11
C PRO A 15 -1.30 -14.40 -3.71
N GLU A 16 -1.38 -15.43 -2.87
CA GLU A 16 -1.76 -15.30 -1.46
C GLU A 16 -0.77 -14.45 -0.65
N GLU A 17 0.54 -14.57 -0.87
CA GLU A 17 1.56 -13.79 -0.17
C GLU A 17 1.52 -12.33 -0.62
N VAL A 18 1.34 -12.07 -1.92
CA VAL A 18 1.13 -10.72 -2.48
C VAL A 18 -0.13 -10.08 -1.90
N THR A 19 -1.22 -10.83 -1.80
CA THR A 19 -2.48 -10.36 -1.21
C THR A 19 -2.33 -10.04 0.29
N LYS A 20 -1.61 -10.88 1.05
CA LYS A 20 -1.30 -10.62 2.46
C LYS A 20 -0.45 -9.37 2.64
N LEU A 21 0.54 -9.15 1.77
CA LEU A 21 1.36 -7.94 1.77
C LEU A 21 0.52 -6.69 1.44
N GLY A 22 -0.38 -6.76 0.46
CA GLY A 22 -1.32 -5.68 0.15
C GLY A 22 -2.19 -5.29 1.34
N LYS A 23 -2.85 -6.27 1.99
CA LYS A 23 -3.66 -6.02 3.19
C LYS A 23 -2.86 -5.42 4.35
N LYS A 24 -1.63 -5.90 4.56
CA LYS A 24 -0.74 -5.37 5.60
C LYS A 24 -0.31 -3.93 5.29
N ALA A 25 -0.06 -3.61 4.02
CA ALA A 25 0.26 -2.25 3.59
C ALA A 25 -0.93 -1.29 3.82
N GLU A 26 -2.15 -1.72 3.49
CA GLU A 26 -3.38 -0.98 3.74
C GLU A 26 -3.61 -0.73 5.24
N GLU A 27 -3.45 -1.75 6.08
CA GLU A 27 -3.60 -1.63 7.54
C GLU A 27 -2.59 -0.65 8.14
N LEU A 28 -1.31 -0.78 7.78
CA LEU A 28 -0.26 0.14 8.23
C LEU A 28 -0.51 1.57 7.72
N GLY A 29 -0.96 1.70 6.47
CA GLY A 29 -1.36 2.97 5.88
C GLY A 29 -2.44 3.67 6.70
N SER A 30 -3.53 2.95 6.99
CA SER A 30 -4.65 3.44 7.81
C SER A 30 -4.21 3.85 9.22
N ARG A 31 -3.34 3.05 9.87
CA ARG A 31 -2.80 3.39 11.20
C ARG A 31 -1.98 4.68 11.21
N VAL A 32 -1.15 4.89 10.19
CA VAL A 32 -0.36 6.13 10.05
C VAL A 32 -1.28 7.32 9.84
N VAL A 33 -2.26 7.21 8.93
CA VAL A 33 -3.25 8.27 8.67
C VAL A 33 -3.99 8.67 9.94
N ASN A 34 -4.45 7.70 10.72
CA ASN A 34 -5.17 7.95 11.97
C ASN A 34 -4.30 8.61 13.04
N LEU A 35 -3.05 8.18 13.20
CA LEU A 35 -2.11 8.78 14.15
C LEU A 35 -1.87 10.26 13.83
N VAL A 36 -1.59 10.57 12.57
CA VAL A 36 -1.28 11.95 12.19
C VAL A 36 -2.52 12.84 12.27
N ARG A 37 -3.72 12.32 11.97
CA ARG A 37 -4.98 13.04 12.21
C ARG A 37 -5.18 13.37 13.70
N ALA A 38 -4.95 12.41 14.60
CA ALA A 38 -5.04 12.66 16.03
C ALA A 38 -4.05 13.75 16.49
N THR A 39 -2.81 13.71 15.99
CA THR A 39 -1.81 14.75 16.29
C THR A 39 -2.23 16.13 15.76
N ALA A 40 -2.85 16.20 14.58
CA ALA A 40 -3.36 17.45 14.01
C ALA A 40 -4.52 18.02 14.85
N GLU A 41 -5.45 17.19 15.29
CA GLU A 41 -6.57 17.56 16.16
C GLU A 41 -6.08 18.09 17.51
N GLU A 42 -5.15 17.39 18.16
CA GLU A 42 -4.55 17.82 19.43
C GLU A 42 -3.78 19.14 19.29
N SER A 43 -3.04 19.31 18.20
CA SER A 43 -2.32 20.55 17.90
C SER A 43 -3.27 21.73 17.66
N THR A 44 -4.39 21.50 16.97
CA THR A 44 -5.45 22.49 16.76
C THR A 44 -6.07 22.91 18.09
N ALA A 45 -6.43 21.93 18.93
CA ALA A 45 -7.00 22.19 20.24
C ALA A 45 -6.05 23.00 21.12
N ALA A 46 -4.75 22.68 21.08
CA ALA A 46 -3.73 23.44 21.80
C ALA A 46 -3.58 24.88 21.27
N ALA A 47 -3.53 25.08 19.95
CA ALA A 47 -3.45 26.41 19.34
C ALA A 47 -4.69 27.27 19.64
N GLN A 48 -5.88 26.67 19.63
CA GLN A 48 -7.14 27.35 19.96
C GLN A 48 -7.26 27.69 21.45
N ALA A 49 -6.75 26.82 22.33
CA ALA A 49 -6.71 27.09 23.77
C ALA A 49 -5.72 28.20 24.15
N HIS A 50 -4.75 28.48 23.27
CA HIS A 50 -3.65 29.41 23.51
C HIS A 50 -3.40 30.33 22.31
N GLN A 51 -4.42 31.06 21.87
CA GLN A 51 -4.35 31.94 20.69
C GLN A 51 -3.34 33.10 20.82
N ASP A 52 -2.94 33.41 22.05
CA ASP A 52 -1.93 34.39 22.43
C ASP A 52 -0.50 33.84 22.34
N TRP A 53 -0.31 32.54 22.09
CA TRP A 53 1.01 31.99 21.81
C TRP A 53 1.53 32.47 20.47
N ALA A 54 2.75 33.00 20.47
CA ALA A 54 3.50 33.35 19.26
C ALA A 54 3.61 32.18 18.24
N PHE A 55 3.39 30.94 18.69
CA PHE A 55 3.48 29.72 17.88
C PHE A 55 2.14 29.23 17.31
N ALA A 56 1.00 29.87 17.59
CA ALA A 56 -0.30 29.41 17.09
C ALA A 56 -0.36 29.35 15.55
N GLY A 57 0.06 30.42 14.85
CA GLY A 57 0.13 30.44 13.39
C GLY A 57 1.11 29.41 12.77
N PRO A 58 2.35 29.29 13.29
CA PRO A 58 3.26 28.21 12.90
C PRO A 58 2.70 26.80 13.11
N LEU A 59 1.96 26.55 14.19
CA LEU A 59 1.31 25.25 14.46
C LEU A 59 0.22 24.94 13.42
N GLU A 60 -0.62 25.91 13.06
CA GLU A 60 -1.63 25.74 11.99
C GLU A 60 -1.00 25.50 10.62
N SER A 61 0.14 26.14 10.32
CA SER A 61 0.87 25.90 9.07
C SER A 61 1.48 24.49 9.04
N LEU A 62 2.04 24.03 10.15
CA LEU A 62 2.59 22.69 10.29
C LEU A 62 1.48 21.64 10.15
N GLN A 63 0.33 21.87 10.78
CA GLN A 63 -0.86 21.03 10.67
C GLN A 63 -1.29 20.85 9.21
N ARG A 64 -1.49 21.95 8.47
CA ARG A 64 -1.89 21.88 7.05
C ARG A 64 -0.85 21.14 6.21
N SER A 65 0.43 21.31 6.51
CA SER A 65 1.49 20.54 5.84
C SER A 65 1.42 19.05 6.16
N CYS A 66 1.14 18.69 7.41
CA CYS A 66 0.95 17.30 7.82
C CYS A 66 -0.27 16.70 7.12
N GLU A 67 -1.42 17.38 7.13
CA GLU A 67 -2.65 16.94 6.43
C GLU A 67 -2.39 16.68 4.94
N HIS A 68 -1.73 17.61 4.25
CA HIS A 68 -1.37 17.45 2.84
C HIS A 68 -0.48 16.21 2.59
N ASN A 69 0.53 16.00 3.45
CA ASN A 69 1.44 14.87 3.33
C ASN A 69 0.75 13.52 3.60
N ILE A 70 -0.17 13.48 4.57
CA ILE A 70 -0.99 12.28 4.86
C ILE A 70 -1.87 11.94 3.67
N GLU A 71 -2.55 12.93 3.09
CA GLU A 71 -3.38 12.69 1.92
C GLU A 71 -2.56 12.16 0.74
N GLY A 72 -1.36 12.69 0.55
CA GLY A 72 -0.41 12.19 -0.44
C GLY A 72 -0.01 10.74 -0.17
N PHE A 73 0.30 10.42 1.08
CA PHE A 73 0.66 9.07 1.51
C PHE A 73 -0.50 8.08 1.37
N GLY A 74 -1.72 8.48 1.74
CA GLY A 74 -2.93 7.66 1.58
C GLY A 74 -3.19 7.31 0.12
N ARG A 75 -3.15 8.30 -0.78
CA ARG A 75 -3.29 8.06 -2.22
C ARG A 75 -2.21 7.12 -2.78
N TRP A 76 -0.98 7.24 -2.30
CA TRP A 76 0.11 6.34 -2.70
C TRP A 76 -0.10 4.91 -2.18
N ALA A 77 -0.58 4.75 -0.94
CA ALA A 77 -0.88 3.44 -0.37
C ALA A 77 -2.02 2.73 -1.12
N ASP A 78 -3.06 3.46 -1.51
CA ASP A 78 -4.17 2.95 -2.32
C ASP A 78 -3.68 2.49 -3.71
N ASP A 79 -2.89 3.32 -4.42
CA ASP A 79 -2.29 2.95 -5.72
C ASP A 79 -1.39 1.70 -5.62
N MET A 80 -0.62 1.59 -4.53
CA MET A 80 0.19 0.41 -4.27
C MET A 80 -0.68 -0.84 -4.05
N GLY A 81 -1.76 -0.72 -3.29
CA GLY A 81 -2.73 -1.80 -3.07
C GLY A 81 -3.37 -2.28 -4.38
N ASP A 82 -3.81 -1.35 -5.22
CA ASP A 82 -4.40 -1.64 -6.53
C ASP A 82 -3.42 -2.36 -7.46
N ARG A 83 -2.16 -1.93 -7.48
CA ARG A 83 -1.10 -2.57 -8.27
C ARG A 83 -0.81 -3.99 -7.79
N LEU A 84 -0.76 -4.22 -6.47
CA LEU A 84 -0.55 -5.54 -5.90
C LEU A 84 -1.74 -6.47 -6.21
N ALA A 85 -2.97 -5.97 -6.10
CA ALA A 85 -4.17 -6.72 -6.44
C ALA A 85 -4.25 -7.04 -7.95
N ALA A 86 -3.86 -6.10 -8.81
CA ALA A 86 -3.77 -6.32 -10.26
C ALA A 86 -2.69 -7.36 -10.61
N ALA A 87 -1.53 -7.29 -9.96
CA ALA A 87 -0.47 -8.28 -10.13
C ALA A 87 -0.95 -9.69 -9.74
N ALA A 88 -1.61 -9.84 -8.58
CA ALA A 88 -2.16 -11.12 -8.13
C ALA A 88 -3.15 -11.72 -9.16
N ARG A 89 -4.12 -10.92 -9.64
CA ARG A 89 -5.10 -11.36 -10.66
C ARG A 89 -4.44 -11.76 -11.99
N ASN A 90 -3.40 -11.05 -12.41
CA ASN A 90 -2.69 -11.38 -13.64
C ASN A 90 -1.94 -12.72 -13.52
N TYR A 91 -1.38 -13.02 -12.35
CA TYR A 91 -0.77 -14.32 -12.08
C TYR A 91 -1.80 -15.45 -12.09
N GLU A 92 -2.96 -15.27 -11.42
CA GLU A 92 -4.05 -16.26 -11.43
C GLU A 92 -4.52 -16.58 -12.84
N LYS A 93 -4.80 -15.56 -13.68
CA LYS A 93 -5.20 -15.76 -15.08
C LYS A 93 -4.14 -16.48 -15.91
N THR A 94 -2.86 -16.19 -15.65
CA THR A 94 -1.75 -16.82 -16.37
C THR A 94 -1.63 -18.30 -15.98
N ASP A 95 -1.85 -18.62 -14.70
CA ASP A 95 -1.82 -19.99 -14.18
C ASP A 95 -3.01 -20.81 -14.69
N ASP A 96 -4.23 -20.23 -14.69
CA ASP A 96 -5.43 -20.85 -15.25
C ASP A 96 -5.26 -21.15 -16.75
N TRP A 97 -4.74 -20.19 -17.52
CA TRP A 97 -4.44 -20.39 -18.94
C TRP A 97 -3.42 -21.52 -19.16
N ALA A 98 -2.36 -21.57 -18.34
CA ALA A 98 -1.36 -22.62 -18.42
C ALA A 98 -1.94 -24.00 -18.07
N LEU A 99 -2.81 -24.07 -17.05
CA LEU A 99 -3.53 -25.28 -16.65
C LEU A 99 -4.52 -25.75 -17.74
N GLU A 100 -5.23 -24.83 -18.40
CA GLU A 100 -6.13 -25.16 -19.53
C GLU A 100 -5.37 -25.72 -20.74
N LYS A 101 -4.20 -25.17 -21.05
CA LYS A 101 -3.32 -25.71 -22.11
C LYS A 101 -2.79 -27.09 -21.74
N LEU A 102 -2.37 -27.31 -20.49
CA LEU A 102 -1.91 -28.63 -20.01
C LEU A 102 -3.02 -29.69 -19.99
N ARG A 103 -4.26 -29.30 -19.72
CA ARG A 103 -5.43 -30.20 -19.74
C ARG A 103 -5.96 -30.48 -21.15
N GLY A 104 -5.42 -29.82 -22.18
CA GLY A 104 -5.83 -30.01 -23.57
C GLY A 104 -7.23 -29.49 -23.89
N THR A 105 -7.85 -28.75 -22.97
CA THR A 105 -9.20 -28.19 -23.13
C THR A 105 -9.24 -26.82 -23.79
N GLY A 106 -8.10 -26.12 -23.88
CA GLY A 106 -7.98 -24.85 -24.56
C GLY A 106 -7.21 -24.97 -25.87
N VAL A 107 -7.87 -25.29 -26.98
CA VAL A 107 -7.39 -24.95 -28.34
C VAL A 107 -8.23 -23.79 -28.82
#